data_AF-A0A7V9JGE9-F1
#
_entry.id   AF-A0A7V9JGE9-F1
#
_cell.length_a   1.000
_cell.length_b   1.000
_cell.length_c   1.000
_cell.angle_alpha   90.00
_cell.angle_beta   90.00
_cell.angle_gamma   90.00
#
_symmetry.space_group_name_H-M   'P 1'
#
loop_
_entity.id
_entity.type
_entity.pdbx_description
1 polymer ?
#
loop_
_entity_poly.entity_id
_entity_poly.type
_entity_poly.pdbx_seq_one_letter_code
_entity_poly.pdbx_strand_id
1 'polypeptide(L)'
;FNRATQALRQPGSTFKPIVFAAAVESGYPLSHVMVDDSLSMIIKEDEPPWTPQNYDLEFDGAMTLRRALYLSRNIIAIKLGMELGEQAVASEATKFGISTRVPRVPSIHIGSADVIPLEMIAAYTTFANLGVRTVPNAILRVEDRSGKIIWQPPVRTVAVMDTAHAWLITDALRDVVRHGTAIGSVGSRIDFPAGGKTGTTNDGFDVWFIGFTPDLVTGVWIGFDQPKKIKNNAQGGVLAAPAWTAMMREVYERRARPTAWPRPGGLSALDIDKTTGYKATPFCPKDVHYIESFVPGTEPLAFCPIHSPFGAVGGVMGGTTGPEPGLRSPTAPAAPTSQPTTIPSAAPATTEPVPGTGAMGGSGPPGTAPN
;
A
#
# COMPACT_ATOMS: atom_id res chain seq x y z
N PHE A 1 -14.46 -7.81 -21.45
CA PHE A 1 -14.18 -7.00 -20.25
C PHE A 1 -13.22 -7.78 -19.34
N ASN A 2 -12.00 -7.29 -19.16
CA ASN A 2 -10.98 -7.87 -18.30
C ASN A 2 -11.01 -7.16 -16.94
N ARG A 3 -11.47 -7.86 -15.91
CA ARG A 3 -11.64 -7.26 -14.58
C ARG A 3 -10.32 -6.85 -13.94
N ALA A 4 -9.21 -7.51 -14.26
CA ALA A 4 -7.92 -7.18 -13.67
C ALA A 4 -7.39 -5.82 -14.16
N THR A 5 -7.60 -5.49 -15.43
CA THR A 5 -6.99 -4.30 -16.06
C THR A 5 -7.97 -3.19 -16.42
N GLN A 6 -9.27 -3.47 -16.44
CA GLN A 6 -10.29 -2.53 -16.93
C GLN A 6 -11.39 -2.21 -15.91
N ALA A 7 -11.54 -3.00 -14.84
CA ALA A 7 -12.53 -2.70 -13.82
C ALA A 7 -12.03 -1.56 -12.92
N LEU A 8 -12.99 -0.78 -12.44
CA LEU A 8 -12.83 0.17 -11.35
C LEU A 8 -13.54 -0.41 -10.14
N ARG A 9 -12.81 -0.61 -9.05
CA ARG A 9 -13.30 -1.30 -7.85
C ARG A 9 -12.74 -0.66 -6.60
N GLN A 10 -13.58 -0.52 -5.58
CA GLN A 10 -13.14 -0.01 -4.28
C GLN A 10 -12.20 -1.03 -3.62
N PRO A 11 -10.95 -0.66 -3.27
CA PRO A 11 -9.98 -1.56 -2.64
C PRO A 11 -10.31 -1.82 -1.16
N GLY A 12 -11.11 -0.95 -0.54
CA GLY A 12 -11.41 -0.97 0.89
C GLY A 12 -10.14 -0.99 1.73
N SER A 13 -10.13 -1.80 2.79
CA SER A 13 -8.99 -1.91 3.71
C SER A 13 -7.66 -2.36 3.10
N THR A 14 -7.60 -2.81 1.84
CA THR A 14 -6.31 -3.03 1.15
C THR A 14 -5.58 -1.73 0.81
N PHE A 15 -6.23 -0.57 0.92
CA PHE A 15 -5.61 0.74 0.76
C PHE A 15 -4.81 1.18 2.01
N LYS A 16 -5.19 0.70 3.20
CA LYS A 16 -4.57 1.10 4.48
C LYS A 16 -3.04 1.02 4.50
N PRO A 17 -2.38 -0.01 3.94
CA PRO A 17 -0.91 -0.07 3.96
C PRO A 17 -0.23 1.14 3.30
N ILE A 18 -0.88 1.82 2.34
CA ILE A 18 -0.39 3.08 1.75
C ILE A 18 -0.47 4.23 2.77
N VAL A 19 -1.55 4.30 3.57
CA VAL A 19 -1.69 5.28 4.66
C VAL A 19 -0.64 5.05 5.75
N PHE A 20 -0.42 3.79 6.14
CA PHE A 20 0.58 3.44 7.16
C PHE A 20 2.01 3.63 6.64
N ALA A 21 2.26 3.40 5.35
CA ALA A 21 3.51 3.75 4.69
C ALA A 21 3.80 5.26 4.81
N ALA A 22 2.83 6.12 4.47
CA ALA A 22 2.96 7.57 4.63
C ALA A 22 3.28 7.97 6.09
N ALA A 23 2.66 7.31 7.08
CA ALA A 23 2.92 7.57 8.49
C ALA A 23 4.37 7.22 8.88
N VAL A 24 4.82 6.04 8.49
CA VAL A 24 6.17 5.57 8.79
C VAL A 24 7.22 6.43 8.10
N GLU A 25 7.03 6.83 6.83
CA GLU A 25 7.89 7.81 6.16
C GLU A 25 7.90 9.18 6.85
N SER A 26 6.78 9.56 7.46
CA SER A 26 6.65 10.82 8.20
C SER A 26 7.22 10.74 9.63
N GLY A 27 7.83 9.62 10.02
CA GLY A 27 8.51 9.44 11.31
C GLY A 27 7.65 8.85 12.43
N TYR A 28 6.43 8.39 12.14
CA TYR A 28 5.63 7.66 13.12
C TYR A 28 6.15 6.22 13.26
N PRO A 29 6.63 5.80 14.43
CA PRO A 29 6.98 4.40 14.65
C PRO A 29 5.74 3.53 14.69
N LEU A 30 5.87 2.25 14.33
CA LEU A 30 4.76 1.30 14.40
C LEU A 30 4.26 1.02 15.84
N SER A 31 5.06 1.37 16.86
CA SER A 31 4.65 1.35 18.27
C SER A 31 3.83 2.57 18.69
N HIS A 32 3.71 3.61 17.84
CA HIS A 32 2.92 4.79 18.17
C HIS A 32 1.48 4.39 18.51
N VAL A 33 0.95 4.92 19.61
CA VAL A 33 -0.37 4.55 20.12
C VAL A 33 -1.39 5.60 19.76
N MET A 34 -2.48 5.12 19.16
CA MET A 34 -3.70 5.89 18.90
C MET A 34 -4.89 5.24 19.58
N VAL A 35 -5.92 6.03 19.86
CA VAL A 35 -7.13 5.57 20.55
C VAL A 35 -8.19 5.20 19.53
N ASP A 36 -8.66 3.95 19.59
CA ASP A 36 -9.80 3.45 18.85
C ASP A 36 -11.06 3.70 19.67
N ASP A 37 -11.77 4.78 19.36
CA ASP A 37 -13.01 5.23 19.99
C ASP A 37 -13.98 5.81 18.94
N SER A 38 -15.17 6.21 19.38
CA SER A 38 -16.17 6.78 18.46
C SER A 38 -15.67 8.05 17.78
N LEU A 39 -15.75 8.09 16.46
CA LEU A 39 -15.46 9.27 15.66
C LEU A 39 -16.76 9.79 15.03
N SER A 40 -16.98 11.11 15.14
CA SER A 40 -18.08 11.81 14.48
C SER A 40 -17.57 13.13 13.96
N MET A 41 -17.82 13.43 12.68
CA MET A 41 -17.36 14.66 12.05
C MET A 41 -18.32 15.18 10.99
N ILE A 42 -18.46 16.50 10.92
CA ILE A 42 -19.25 17.16 9.88
C ILE A 42 -18.36 17.29 8.64
N ILE A 43 -18.68 16.53 7.59
CA ILE A 43 -17.95 16.60 6.31
C ILE A 43 -18.52 17.69 5.40
N LYS A 44 -19.84 17.91 5.49
CA LYS A 44 -20.57 18.97 4.81
C LYS A 44 -21.63 19.51 5.75
N GLU A 45 -21.83 20.83 5.73
CA GLU A 45 -22.67 21.54 6.69
C GLU A 45 -24.14 21.10 6.67
N ASP A 46 -24.66 20.74 5.50
CA ASP A 46 -26.06 20.32 5.31
C ASP A 46 -26.30 18.80 5.37
N GLU A 47 -25.29 18.00 5.72
CA GLU A 47 -25.41 16.53 5.82
C GLU A 47 -25.26 16.07 7.28
N PRO A 48 -25.92 14.96 7.69
CA PRO A 48 -25.67 14.36 9.00
C PRO A 48 -24.17 14.09 9.22
N PRO A 49 -23.68 14.18 10.47
CA PRO A 49 -22.29 13.87 10.78
C PRO A 49 -21.91 12.47 10.28
N TRP A 50 -20.75 12.38 9.63
CA TRP A 50 -20.17 11.10 9.24
C TRP A 50 -19.61 10.40 10.49
N THR A 51 -20.17 9.24 10.77
CA THR A 51 -19.85 8.41 11.94
C THR A 51 -19.32 7.04 11.49
N PRO A 52 -18.04 6.97 11.08
CA PRO A 52 -17.45 5.70 10.64
C PRO A 52 -17.41 4.69 11.78
N GLN A 53 -17.41 3.40 11.42
CA GLN A 53 -17.39 2.29 12.37
C GLN A 53 -16.28 1.31 12.02
N ASN A 54 -15.80 0.60 13.04
CA ASN A 54 -15.02 -0.62 12.83
C ASN A 54 -15.92 -1.73 12.28
N TYR A 55 -15.31 -2.74 11.67
CA TYR A 55 -16.05 -3.81 11.02
C TYR A 55 -16.91 -4.62 12.01
N ASP A 56 -16.40 -4.84 13.22
CA ASP A 56 -17.07 -5.54 14.32
C ASP A 56 -17.99 -4.63 15.15
N LEU A 57 -18.08 -3.34 14.82
CA LEU A 57 -18.85 -2.32 15.55
C LEU A 57 -18.39 -2.11 17.00
N GLU A 58 -17.17 -2.56 17.33
CA GLU A 58 -16.58 -2.40 18.66
C GLU A 58 -15.45 -1.36 18.63
N PHE A 59 -15.04 -0.90 19.81
CA PHE A 59 -13.91 0.00 20.03
C PHE A 59 -12.94 -0.65 21.02
N ASP A 60 -11.68 -0.77 20.63
CA ASP A 60 -10.65 -1.49 21.38
C ASP A 60 -9.81 -0.57 22.28
N GLY A 61 -10.10 0.74 22.29
CA GLY A 61 -9.32 1.73 23.01
C GLY A 61 -7.91 1.92 22.46
N ALA A 62 -6.95 2.20 23.34
CA ALA A 62 -5.58 2.48 22.96
C ALA A 62 -4.88 1.27 22.31
N MET A 63 -4.24 1.48 21.16
CA MET A 63 -3.43 0.45 20.50
C MET A 63 -2.31 1.02 19.63
N THR A 64 -1.27 0.23 19.41
CA THR A 64 -0.19 0.59 18.49
C THR A 64 -0.64 0.60 17.03
N LEU A 65 0.04 1.38 16.18
CA LEU A 65 -0.18 1.35 14.73
C LEU A 65 0.01 -0.05 14.14
N ARG A 66 1.01 -0.83 14.60
CA ARG A 66 1.16 -2.23 14.20
C ARG A 66 -0.11 -3.03 14.45
N ARG A 67 -0.66 -2.94 15.67
CA ARG A 67 -1.90 -3.62 16.06
C ARG A 67 -3.09 -3.16 15.23
N ALA A 68 -3.23 -1.86 15.02
CA ALA A 68 -4.27 -1.30 14.19
C ALA A 68 -4.22 -1.81 12.74
N LEU A 69 -3.01 -1.95 12.16
CA LEU A 69 -2.84 -2.42 10.79
C LEU A 69 -3.22 -3.90 10.67
N TYR A 70 -2.72 -4.77 11.55
CA TYR A 70 -2.98 -6.21 11.44
C TYR A 70 -4.41 -6.60 11.83
N LEU A 71 -5.05 -5.86 12.74
CA LEU A 71 -6.48 -5.99 13.05
C LEU A 71 -7.37 -5.22 12.06
N SER A 72 -6.78 -4.42 11.18
CA SER A 72 -7.49 -3.63 10.18
C SER A 72 -8.51 -2.66 10.78
N ARG A 73 -8.18 -1.99 11.89
CA ARG A 73 -9.08 -1.02 12.55
C ARG A 73 -9.34 0.19 11.66
N ASN A 74 -10.61 0.56 11.47
CA ASN A 74 -11.00 1.64 10.57
C ASN A 74 -10.73 3.00 11.20
N ILE A 75 -11.12 3.17 12.47
CA ILE A 75 -10.98 4.46 13.16
C ILE A 75 -9.52 4.89 13.22
N ILE A 76 -8.60 3.99 13.59
CA ILE A 76 -7.18 4.33 13.65
C ILE A 76 -6.65 4.73 12.27
N ALA A 77 -7.01 4.02 11.20
CA ALA A 77 -6.57 4.37 9.85
C ALA A 77 -7.10 5.76 9.42
N ILE A 78 -8.34 6.10 9.80
CA ILE A 78 -8.95 7.40 9.53
C ILE A 78 -8.23 8.50 10.31
N LYS A 79 -8.08 8.34 11.63
CA LYS A 79 -7.38 9.31 12.48
C LYS A 79 -5.94 9.54 12.01
N LEU A 80 -5.21 8.45 11.74
CA LEU A 80 -3.85 8.52 11.22
C LEU A 80 -3.78 9.29 9.90
N GLY A 81 -4.67 8.97 8.96
CA GLY A 81 -4.70 9.66 7.68
C GLY A 81 -5.07 11.14 7.79
N MET A 82 -5.96 11.49 8.73
CA MET A 82 -6.32 12.88 9.02
C MET A 82 -5.17 13.65 9.67
N GLU A 83 -4.39 13.02 10.56
CA GLU A 83 -3.18 13.64 11.13
C GLU A 83 -2.10 13.91 10.08
N LEU A 84 -1.95 13.00 9.10
CA LEU A 84 -1.03 13.21 7.97
C LEU A 84 -1.56 14.24 6.95
N GLY A 85 -2.87 14.39 6.88
CA GLY A 85 -3.58 15.16 5.87
C GLY A 85 -3.87 14.37 4.58
N GLU A 86 -5.05 14.61 4.01
CA GLU A 86 -5.54 13.85 2.85
C GLU A 86 -4.68 14.06 1.60
N GLN A 87 -4.02 15.21 1.49
CA GLN A 87 -3.11 15.46 0.39
C GLN A 87 -1.85 14.60 0.46
N ALA A 88 -1.29 14.37 1.66
CA ALA A 88 -0.14 13.49 1.83
C ALA A 88 -0.51 12.06 1.41
N VAL A 89 -1.67 11.57 1.85
CA VAL A 89 -2.19 10.24 1.48
C VAL A 89 -2.44 10.12 -0.04
N ALA A 90 -3.01 11.14 -0.67
CA ALA A 90 -3.24 11.13 -2.12
C ALA A 90 -1.92 11.15 -2.92
N SER A 91 -0.94 11.93 -2.48
CA SER A 91 0.41 11.92 -3.05
C SER A 91 1.09 10.57 -2.87
N GLU A 92 0.95 9.95 -1.70
CA GLU A 92 1.50 8.62 -1.44
C GLU A 92 0.90 7.56 -2.36
N ALA A 93 -0.42 7.53 -2.51
CA ALA A 93 -1.09 6.62 -3.45
C ALA A 93 -0.59 6.77 -4.89
N THR A 94 -0.27 8.00 -5.31
CA THR A 94 0.31 8.28 -6.63
C THR A 94 1.74 7.71 -6.75
N LYS A 95 2.58 7.86 -5.71
CA LYS A 95 3.93 7.22 -5.69
C LYS A 95 3.81 5.69 -5.82
N PHE A 96 2.85 5.09 -5.13
CA PHE A 96 2.50 3.67 -5.21
C PHE A 96 1.87 3.25 -6.55
N GLY A 97 1.63 4.19 -7.46
CA GLY A 97 1.24 3.91 -8.84
C GLY A 97 -0.25 3.78 -9.09
N ILE A 98 -1.08 4.25 -8.17
CA ILE A 98 -2.52 4.37 -8.39
C ILE A 98 -2.76 5.57 -9.32
N SER A 99 -3.30 5.32 -10.52
CA SER A 99 -3.54 6.38 -11.50
C SER A 99 -4.95 6.95 -11.46
N THR A 100 -5.87 6.27 -10.78
CA THR A 100 -7.25 6.74 -10.60
C THR A 100 -7.30 7.92 -9.63
N ARG A 101 -8.40 8.69 -9.66
CA ARG A 101 -8.56 9.85 -8.77
C ARG A 101 -8.64 9.38 -7.31
N VAL A 102 -7.73 9.88 -6.48
CA VAL A 102 -7.76 9.72 -5.03
C VAL A 102 -8.35 10.98 -4.39
N PRO A 103 -9.63 10.98 -3.96
CA PRO A 103 -10.29 12.15 -3.41
C PRO A 103 -9.71 12.52 -2.04
N ARG A 104 -9.67 13.82 -1.76
CA ARG A 104 -9.18 14.37 -0.47
C ARG A 104 -10.34 14.45 0.52
N VAL A 105 -10.79 13.29 0.97
CA VAL A 105 -11.88 13.14 1.94
C VAL A 105 -11.49 12.11 3.00
N PRO A 106 -11.92 12.23 4.26
CA PRO A 106 -11.48 11.32 5.34
C PRO A 106 -11.73 9.83 5.08
N SER A 107 -12.79 9.49 4.32
CA SER A 107 -13.08 8.11 3.97
C SER A 107 -12.04 7.46 3.05
N ILE A 108 -11.16 8.25 2.41
CA ILE A 108 -10.13 7.71 1.53
C ILE A 108 -9.13 6.84 2.27
N HIS A 109 -8.91 7.11 3.57
CA HIS A 109 -7.97 6.38 4.40
C HIS A 109 -8.37 4.91 4.62
N ILE A 110 -9.62 4.57 4.29
CA ILE A 110 -10.15 3.20 4.29
C ILE A 110 -10.50 2.69 2.88
N GLY A 111 -10.04 3.36 1.83
CA GLY A 111 -10.14 2.91 0.44
C GLY A 111 -11.53 3.11 -0.20
N SER A 112 -12.15 4.27 0.00
CA SER A 112 -13.48 4.61 -0.51
C SER A 112 -13.56 4.98 -2.00
N ALA A 113 -12.42 5.10 -2.68
CA ALA A 113 -12.35 5.42 -4.10
C ALA A 113 -11.96 4.21 -4.95
N ASP A 114 -12.51 4.12 -6.16
CA ASP A 114 -12.20 3.04 -7.08
C ASP A 114 -10.77 3.09 -7.60
N VAL A 115 -10.16 1.92 -7.71
CA VAL A 115 -8.83 1.71 -8.31
C VAL A 115 -8.90 0.65 -9.40
N ILE A 116 -7.90 0.65 -10.28
CA ILE A 116 -7.68 -0.45 -11.22
C ILE A 116 -7.05 -1.62 -10.44
N PRO A 117 -7.64 -2.83 -10.45
CA PRO A 117 -7.14 -3.95 -9.65
C PRO A 117 -5.67 -4.26 -9.88
N LEU A 118 -5.20 -4.26 -11.13
CA LEU A 118 -3.79 -4.51 -11.45
C LEU A 118 -2.86 -3.44 -10.84
N GLU A 119 -3.28 -2.18 -10.76
CA GLU A 119 -2.48 -1.11 -10.13
C GLU A 119 -2.40 -1.30 -8.62
N MET A 120 -3.52 -1.64 -7.97
CA MET A 120 -3.55 -1.92 -6.54
C MET A 120 -2.68 -3.13 -6.18
N ILE A 121 -2.69 -4.18 -7.01
CA ILE A 121 -1.82 -5.35 -6.83
C ILE A 121 -0.36 -4.97 -7.07
N ALA A 122 -0.07 -4.19 -8.12
CA ALA A 122 1.27 -3.71 -8.41
C ALA A 122 1.83 -2.83 -7.27
N ALA A 123 1.00 -2.05 -6.59
CA ALA A 123 1.41 -1.24 -5.43
C ALA A 123 2.02 -2.11 -4.31
N TYR A 124 1.56 -3.35 -4.13
CA TYR A 124 2.10 -4.26 -3.12
C TYR A 124 3.48 -4.82 -3.47
N THR A 125 3.94 -4.68 -4.72
CA THR A 125 5.33 -4.99 -5.08
C THR A 125 6.32 -4.08 -4.35
N THR A 126 5.93 -2.85 -3.99
CA THR A 126 6.73 -1.97 -3.14
C THR A 126 7.08 -2.65 -1.83
N PHE A 127 6.13 -3.32 -1.17
CA PHE A 127 6.37 -3.99 0.10
C PHE A 127 7.17 -5.29 -0.10
N ALA A 128 6.77 -6.11 -1.08
CA ALA A 128 7.44 -7.37 -1.38
C ALA A 128 8.92 -7.16 -1.77
N ASN A 129 9.24 -6.06 -2.46
CA ASN A 129 10.59 -5.71 -2.93
C ASN A 129 11.27 -4.64 -2.06
N LEU A 130 10.85 -4.47 -0.80
CA LEU A 130 11.50 -3.59 0.17
C LEU A 130 11.75 -2.15 -0.33
N GLY A 131 10.72 -1.53 -0.91
CA GLY A 131 10.67 -0.12 -1.28
C GLY A 131 10.57 0.13 -2.78
N VAL A 132 10.70 -0.90 -3.62
CA VAL A 132 10.73 -0.76 -5.08
C VAL A 132 9.47 -1.33 -5.73
N ARG A 133 8.66 -0.46 -6.34
CA ARG A 133 7.51 -0.88 -7.13
C ARG A 133 7.93 -1.38 -8.50
N THR A 134 7.41 -2.52 -8.92
CA THR A 134 7.58 -3.07 -10.27
C THR A 134 6.34 -2.78 -11.09
N VAL A 135 6.50 -2.22 -12.29
CA VAL A 135 5.40 -2.00 -13.23
C VAL A 135 5.08 -3.31 -13.94
N PRO A 136 3.83 -3.82 -13.88
CA PRO A 136 3.46 -5.06 -14.56
C PRO A 136 3.69 -4.98 -16.07
N ASN A 137 4.36 -5.99 -16.62
CA ASN A 137 4.57 -6.13 -18.05
C ASN A 137 4.27 -7.57 -18.49
N ALA A 138 3.36 -7.73 -19.44
CA ALA A 138 2.94 -9.04 -19.94
C ALA A 138 3.83 -9.59 -21.06
N ILE A 139 4.50 -8.71 -21.83
CA ILE A 139 5.31 -9.11 -22.99
C ILE A 139 6.78 -8.87 -22.65
N LEU A 140 7.53 -9.97 -22.52
CA LEU A 140 8.95 -9.91 -22.13
C LEU A 140 9.88 -9.65 -23.31
N ARG A 141 9.57 -10.22 -24.49
CA ARG A 141 10.30 -9.99 -25.73
C ARG A 141 9.46 -10.41 -26.94
N VAL A 142 9.78 -9.88 -28.11
CA VAL A 142 9.24 -10.25 -29.42
C VAL A 142 10.40 -10.67 -30.31
N GLU A 143 10.27 -11.82 -30.96
CA GLU A 143 11.28 -12.40 -31.85
C GLU A 143 10.72 -12.65 -33.25
N ASP A 144 11.59 -12.62 -34.26
CA ASP A 144 11.25 -13.10 -35.60
C ASP A 144 11.40 -14.63 -35.72
N ARG A 145 11.10 -15.18 -36.91
CA ARG A 145 11.20 -16.62 -37.20
C ARG A 145 12.62 -17.18 -37.04
N SER A 146 13.65 -16.35 -37.17
CA SER A 146 15.04 -16.74 -37.00
C SER A 146 15.50 -16.71 -35.53
N GLY A 147 14.64 -16.27 -34.61
CA GLY A 147 14.98 -16.07 -33.21
C GLY A 147 15.64 -14.71 -32.93
N LYS A 148 15.67 -13.79 -33.90
CA LYS A 148 16.21 -12.45 -33.68
C LYS A 148 15.23 -11.63 -32.85
N ILE A 149 15.71 -11.07 -31.73
CA ILE A 149 14.93 -10.18 -30.87
C ILE A 149 14.63 -8.88 -31.62
N ILE A 150 13.35 -8.62 -31.86
CA ILE A 150 12.83 -7.39 -32.48
C ILE A 150 12.59 -6.33 -31.40
N TRP A 151 12.15 -6.76 -30.22
CA TRP A 151 11.81 -5.87 -29.13
C TRP A 151 11.96 -6.59 -27.79
N GLN A 152 12.59 -5.92 -26.82
CA GLN A 152 12.71 -6.39 -25.44
C GLN A 152 12.79 -5.15 -24.55
N PRO A 153 11.72 -4.80 -23.82
CA PRO A 153 11.73 -3.62 -22.97
C PRO A 153 12.55 -3.92 -21.70
N PRO A 154 13.18 -2.90 -21.10
CA PRO A 154 13.75 -3.06 -19.77
C PRO A 154 12.63 -3.30 -18.75
N VAL A 155 12.96 -4.03 -17.67
CA VAL A 155 12.07 -4.12 -16.50
C VAL A 155 11.93 -2.71 -15.92
N ARG A 156 10.69 -2.23 -15.78
CA ARG A 156 10.39 -0.92 -15.24
C ARG A 156 10.14 -1.01 -13.75
N THR A 157 10.99 -0.36 -12.97
CA THR A 157 10.87 -0.23 -11.52
C THR A 157 10.85 1.24 -11.11
N VAL A 158 10.26 1.52 -9.95
CA VAL A 158 10.18 2.85 -9.35
C VAL A 158 10.52 2.71 -7.87
N ALA A 159 11.53 3.45 -7.38
CA ALA A 159 11.77 3.57 -5.95
C ALA A 159 10.63 4.40 -5.33
N VAL A 160 9.91 3.82 -4.39
CA VAL A 160 8.75 4.41 -3.73
C VAL A 160 9.05 4.74 -2.27
N MET A 161 9.74 3.83 -1.58
CA MET A 161 10.05 3.95 -0.16
C MET A 161 11.50 3.52 0.11
N ASP A 162 12.10 4.04 1.17
CA ASP A 162 13.37 3.53 1.68
C ASP A 162 13.23 2.09 2.21
N THR A 163 14.28 1.29 2.08
CA THR A 163 14.29 -0.14 2.42
C THR A 163 14.00 -0.41 3.89
N ALA A 164 14.45 0.45 4.81
CA ALA A 164 14.19 0.28 6.24
C ALA A 164 12.69 0.48 6.54
N HIS A 165 12.10 1.54 6.00
CA HIS A 165 10.67 1.84 6.13
C HIS A 165 9.81 0.73 5.49
N ALA A 166 10.19 0.25 4.30
CA ALA A 166 9.47 -0.79 3.59
C ALA A 166 9.51 -2.12 4.33
N TRP A 167 10.64 -2.45 4.94
CA TRP A 167 10.74 -3.63 5.77
C TRP A 167 9.83 -3.55 7.00
N LEU A 168 9.71 -2.40 7.66
CA LEU A 168 8.79 -2.22 8.81
C LEU A 168 7.33 -2.48 8.41
N ILE A 169 6.87 -1.89 7.31
CA ILE A 169 5.51 -2.14 6.81
C ILE A 169 5.33 -3.60 6.38
N THR A 170 6.31 -4.18 5.68
CA THR A 170 6.29 -5.60 5.31
C THR A 170 6.21 -6.49 6.55
N ASP A 171 6.92 -6.17 7.61
CA ASP A 171 6.88 -6.93 8.86
C ASP A 171 5.50 -6.84 9.54
N ALA A 172 4.89 -5.65 9.58
CA ALA A 172 3.51 -5.49 10.07
C ALA A 172 2.47 -6.18 9.19
N LEU A 173 2.67 -6.23 7.86
CA LEU A 173 1.80 -6.97 6.94
C LEU A 173 1.94 -8.49 7.08
N ARG A 174 3.07 -8.99 7.60
CA ARG A 174 3.19 -10.40 8.00
C ARG A 174 2.33 -10.70 9.23
N ASP A 175 2.13 -9.73 10.13
CA ASP A 175 1.24 -9.90 11.27
C ASP A 175 -0.24 -10.03 10.88
N VAL A 176 -0.67 -9.46 9.74
CA VAL A 176 -2.02 -9.73 9.20
C VAL A 176 -2.25 -11.23 8.99
N VAL A 177 -1.21 -11.93 8.54
CA VAL A 177 -1.23 -13.38 8.28
C VAL A 177 -0.97 -14.19 9.55
N ARG A 178 -0.12 -13.72 10.47
CA ARG A 178 0.29 -14.48 11.67
C ARG A 178 -0.63 -14.30 12.87
N HIS A 179 -1.19 -13.11 13.02
CA HIS A 179 -1.89 -12.66 14.23
C HIS A 179 -3.21 -11.93 13.94
N GLY A 180 -3.45 -11.56 12.68
CA GLY A 180 -4.52 -10.65 12.29
C GLY A 180 -5.60 -11.28 11.42
N THR A 181 -6.20 -10.44 10.58
CA THR A 181 -7.43 -10.76 9.82
C THR A 181 -7.33 -11.92 8.83
N ALA A 182 -6.12 -12.42 8.54
CA ALA A 182 -5.90 -13.54 7.61
C ALA A 182 -5.33 -14.80 8.31
N ILE A 183 -5.23 -14.84 9.64
CA ILE A 183 -4.66 -15.97 10.37
C ILE A 183 -5.37 -17.30 10.07
N GLY A 184 -6.71 -17.31 10.08
CA GLY A 184 -7.50 -18.53 9.89
C GLY A 184 -7.49 -19.08 8.47
N SER A 185 -7.32 -18.22 7.47
CA SER A 185 -7.41 -18.60 6.04
C SER A 185 -6.05 -18.69 5.35
N VAL A 186 -5.02 -18.02 5.87
CA VAL A 186 -3.67 -18.00 5.31
C VAL A 186 -2.67 -18.56 6.31
N GLY A 187 -2.48 -17.91 7.47
CA GLY A 187 -1.41 -18.23 8.41
C GLY A 187 -1.43 -19.66 8.92
N SER A 188 -2.61 -20.20 9.23
CA SER A 188 -2.80 -21.59 9.67
C SER A 188 -2.70 -22.64 8.55
N ARG A 189 -2.54 -22.20 7.30
CA ARG A 189 -2.65 -23.04 6.09
C ARG A 189 -1.36 -23.10 5.27
N ILE A 190 -0.37 -22.28 5.58
CA ILE A 190 0.90 -22.17 4.85
C ILE A 190 2.08 -22.32 5.82
N ASP A 191 3.22 -22.73 5.28
CA ASP A 191 4.49 -22.92 6.00
C ASP A 191 5.65 -22.13 5.37
N PHE A 192 5.33 -21.18 4.49
CA PHE A 192 6.29 -20.28 3.85
C PHE A 192 6.05 -18.81 4.27
N PRO A 193 7.06 -17.94 4.18
CA PRO A 193 6.92 -16.53 4.53
C PRO A 193 5.90 -15.83 3.63
N ALA A 194 4.90 -15.18 4.24
CA ALA A 194 3.94 -14.34 3.53
C ALA A 194 3.55 -13.12 4.37
N GLY A 195 3.23 -12.04 3.67
CA GLY A 195 2.50 -10.88 4.20
C GLY A 195 1.28 -10.60 3.32
N GLY A 196 0.39 -9.74 3.78
CA GLY A 196 -0.76 -9.35 2.97
C GLY A 196 -1.76 -8.49 3.70
N LYS A 197 -2.88 -8.21 3.04
CA LYS A 197 -3.95 -7.41 3.61
C LYS A 197 -5.32 -7.88 3.10
N THR A 198 -6.25 -8.04 4.04
CA THR A 198 -7.67 -8.19 3.72
C THR A 198 -8.30 -6.84 3.37
N GLY A 199 -9.18 -6.83 2.37
CA GLY A 199 -10.05 -5.71 2.04
C GLY A 199 -11.51 -6.15 2.02
N THR A 200 -12.36 -5.29 2.57
CA THR A 200 -13.81 -5.44 2.54
C THR A 200 -14.36 -4.02 2.39
N THR A 201 -15.28 -3.81 1.45
CA THR A 201 -16.00 -2.54 1.31
C THR A 201 -17.26 -2.54 2.16
N ASN A 202 -17.85 -1.36 2.36
CA ASN A 202 -19.16 -1.25 2.99
C ASN A 202 -20.16 -2.12 2.23
N ASP A 203 -21.07 -2.77 2.96
CA ASP A 203 -22.05 -3.73 2.45
C ASP A 203 -21.49 -4.98 1.75
N GLY A 204 -20.17 -5.17 1.72
CA GLY A 204 -19.53 -6.38 1.19
C GLY A 204 -19.75 -6.55 -0.32
N PHE A 205 -19.67 -5.45 -1.08
CA PHE A 205 -19.79 -5.47 -2.54
C PHE A 205 -18.50 -5.94 -3.21
N ASP A 206 -17.37 -5.60 -2.59
CA ASP A 206 -16.04 -5.98 -3.03
C ASP A 206 -15.27 -6.55 -1.84
N VAL A 207 -14.71 -7.74 -2.04
CA VAL A 207 -13.82 -8.36 -1.06
C VAL A 207 -12.50 -8.70 -1.72
N TRP A 208 -11.43 -8.44 -0.99
CA TRP A 208 -10.07 -8.52 -1.47
C TRP A 208 -9.19 -9.28 -0.51
N PHE A 209 -8.19 -9.94 -1.09
CA PHE A 209 -6.96 -10.26 -0.38
C PHE A 209 -5.80 -10.02 -1.34
N ILE A 210 -4.90 -9.11 -0.96
CA ILE A 210 -3.64 -8.91 -1.67
C ILE A 210 -2.55 -9.42 -0.74
N GLY A 211 -1.93 -10.53 -1.15
CA GLY A 211 -0.89 -11.20 -0.39
C GLY A 211 0.37 -11.34 -1.22
N PHE A 212 1.49 -11.46 -0.53
CA PHE A 212 2.79 -11.50 -1.17
C PHE A 212 3.77 -12.35 -0.36
N THR A 213 4.74 -12.87 -1.08
CA THR A 213 5.96 -13.52 -0.61
C THR A 213 7.15 -12.72 -1.13
N PRO A 214 8.40 -13.08 -0.76
CA PRO A 214 9.59 -12.38 -1.23
C PRO A 214 9.77 -12.37 -2.76
N ASP A 215 9.12 -13.29 -3.48
CA ASP A 215 9.26 -13.45 -4.93
C ASP A 215 7.96 -13.28 -5.73
N LEU A 216 6.79 -13.23 -5.08
CA LEU A 216 5.49 -13.14 -5.75
C LEU A 216 4.52 -12.19 -5.04
N VAL A 217 3.73 -11.46 -5.82
CA VAL A 217 2.57 -10.69 -5.35
C VAL A 217 1.34 -11.17 -6.09
N THR A 218 0.31 -11.54 -5.34
CA THR A 218 -0.96 -12.05 -5.88
C THR A 218 -2.12 -11.32 -5.21
N GLY A 219 -3.02 -10.77 -6.02
CA GLY A 219 -4.29 -10.22 -5.55
C GLY A 219 -5.46 -11.03 -6.02
N VAL A 220 -6.41 -11.26 -5.10
CA VAL A 220 -7.70 -11.86 -5.39
C VAL A 220 -8.77 -10.83 -5.05
N TRP A 221 -9.59 -10.50 -6.04
CA TRP A 221 -10.82 -9.73 -5.88
C TRP A 221 -12.01 -10.61 -6.19
N ILE A 222 -13.07 -10.48 -5.39
CA ILE A 222 -14.36 -11.12 -5.62
C ILE A 222 -15.44 -10.06 -5.47
N GLY A 223 -16.31 -9.97 -6.46
CA GLY A 223 -17.44 -9.05 -6.49
C GLY A 223 -18.27 -9.28 -7.76
N PHE A 224 -19.40 -8.59 -7.85
CA PHE A 224 -20.27 -8.66 -9.03
C PHE A 224 -19.99 -7.50 -9.99
N ASP A 225 -20.16 -7.74 -11.30
CA ASP A 225 -19.97 -6.71 -12.34
C ASP A 225 -20.77 -5.46 -12.07
N GLN A 226 -22.06 -5.64 -11.76
CA GLN A 226 -22.90 -4.62 -11.19
C GLN A 226 -22.80 -4.70 -9.66
N PRO A 227 -22.43 -3.61 -8.96
CA PRO A 227 -22.30 -3.60 -7.51
C PRO A 227 -23.57 -4.10 -6.84
N LYS A 228 -23.44 -5.21 -6.11
CA LYS A 228 -24.48 -5.76 -5.25
C LYS A 228 -23.82 -6.55 -4.13
N LYS A 229 -24.54 -6.68 -3.02
CA LYS A 229 -24.11 -7.47 -1.86
C LYS A 229 -23.74 -8.89 -2.28
N ILE A 230 -22.51 -9.33 -1.95
CA ILE A 230 -22.04 -10.68 -2.25
C ILE A 230 -22.82 -11.72 -1.42
N LYS A 231 -22.79 -11.53 -0.11
CA LYS A 231 -23.55 -12.29 0.90
C LYS A 231 -23.51 -11.55 2.23
N ASN A 232 -24.27 -12.02 3.20
CA ASN A 232 -24.08 -11.61 4.58
C ASN A 232 -22.67 -12.01 5.05
N ASN A 233 -21.97 -11.09 5.73
CA ASN A 233 -20.60 -11.29 6.20
C ASN A 233 -19.61 -11.68 5.08
N ALA A 234 -19.76 -11.09 3.89
CA ALA A 234 -18.74 -11.16 2.86
C ALA A 234 -17.49 -10.39 3.35
N GLN A 235 -16.38 -11.12 3.55
CA GLN A 235 -15.12 -10.54 4.03
C GLN A 235 -13.95 -11.04 3.18
N GLY A 236 -12.94 -10.19 3.01
CA GLY A 236 -11.69 -10.55 2.34
C GLY A 236 -11.03 -11.79 2.95
N GLY A 237 -10.99 -11.89 4.29
CA GLY A 237 -10.40 -13.02 5.01
C GLY A 237 -11.16 -14.35 4.86
N VAL A 238 -12.45 -14.30 4.50
CA VAL A 238 -13.35 -15.46 4.39
C VAL A 238 -13.52 -15.94 2.95
N LEU A 239 -13.42 -15.03 1.98
CA LEU A 239 -13.69 -15.33 0.56
C LEU A 239 -12.42 -15.26 -0.29
N ALA A 240 -11.73 -14.12 -0.28
CA ALA A 240 -10.59 -13.89 -1.17
C ALA A 240 -9.30 -14.55 -0.66
N ALA A 241 -9.05 -14.49 0.65
CA ALA A 241 -7.84 -15.05 1.25
C ALA A 241 -7.72 -16.58 1.09
N PRO A 242 -8.79 -17.40 1.23
CA PRO A 242 -8.70 -18.83 0.93
C PRO A 242 -8.33 -19.15 -0.52
N ALA A 243 -8.83 -18.37 -1.48
CA ALA A 243 -8.48 -18.55 -2.89
C ALA A 243 -7.00 -18.22 -3.15
N TRP A 244 -6.49 -17.16 -2.52
CA TRP A 244 -5.06 -16.84 -2.53
C TRP A 244 -4.24 -17.99 -1.93
N THR A 245 -4.64 -18.52 -0.77
CA THR A 245 -3.96 -19.64 -0.11
C THR A 245 -3.90 -20.88 -0.98
N ALA A 246 -5.02 -21.26 -1.60
CA ALA A 246 -5.07 -22.42 -2.50
C ALA A 246 -4.09 -22.26 -3.67
N MET A 247 -4.08 -21.09 -4.31
CA MET A 247 -3.17 -20.78 -5.42
C MET A 247 -1.70 -20.80 -4.97
N MET A 248 -1.35 -20.16 -3.86
CA MET A 248 0.05 -20.02 -3.45
C MET A 248 0.65 -21.33 -2.94
N ARG A 249 -0.16 -22.19 -2.30
CA ARG A 249 0.28 -23.55 -1.95
C ARG A 249 0.65 -24.34 -3.18
N GLU A 250 -0.22 -24.35 -4.17
CA GLU A 250 -0.03 -25.01 -5.45
C GLU A 250 1.22 -24.49 -6.21
N VAL A 251 1.51 -23.20 -6.10
CA VAL A 251 2.74 -22.61 -6.64
C VAL A 251 3.99 -23.16 -5.94
N TYR A 252 4.00 -23.19 -4.61
CA TYR A 252 5.17 -23.63 -3.83
C TYR A 252 5.27 -25.14 -3.60
N GLU A 253 4.28 -25.91 -4.03
CA GLU A 253 4.42 -27.35 -4.25
C GLU A 253 5.27 -27.63 -5.50
N ARG A 254 5.34 -26.68 -6.45
CA ARG A 254 6.07 -26.82 -7.72
C ARG A 254 7.33 -25.96 -7.84
N ARG A 255 7.58 -25.11 -6.85
CA ARG A 255 8.71 -24.18 -6.82
C ARG A 255 9.38 -24.20 -5.46
N ALA A 256 10.66 -23.85 -5.43
CA ALA A 256 11.34 -23.63 -4.17
C ALA A 256 10.63 -22.53 -3.37
N ARG A 257 10.46 -22.77 -2.07
CA ARG A 257 9.89 -21.78 -1.15
C ARG A 257 10.91 -20.66 -0.91
N PRO A 258 10.48 -19.39 -0.88
CA PRO A 258 11.39 -18.28 -0.63
C PRO A 258 11.80 -18.23 0.83
N THR A 259 13.02 -17.76 1.09
CA THR A 259 13.47 -17.38 2.43
C THR A 259 12.86 -16.04 2.82
N ALA A 260 12.61 -15.82 4.12
CA ALA A 260 12.03 -14.56 4.59
C ALA A 260 12.89 -13.34 4.22
N TRP A 261 12.26 -12.17 4.13
CA TRP A 261 12.93 -10.90 3.87
C TRP A 261 14.08 -10.66 4.85
N PRO A 262 15.29 -10.33 4.36
CA PRO A 262 16.39 -9.98 5.23
C PRO A 262 16.04 -8.70 5.99
N ARG A 263 16.32 -8.68 7.30
CA ARG A 263 16.18 -7.46 8.11
C ARG A 263 17.28 -6.46 7.70
N PRO A 264 16.93 -5.23 7.29
CA PRO A 264 17.91 -4.21 6.96
C PRO A 264 18.83 -3.89 8.16
N GLY A 265 20.10 -3.61 7.87
CA GLY A 265 21.03 -3.07 8.85
C GLY A 265 20.58 -1.68 9.33
N GLY A 266 21.02 -1.29 10.52
CA GLY A 266 20.74 0.04 11.07
C GLY A 266 19.40 0.19 11.81
N LEU A 267 18.45 -0.75 11.63
CA LEU A 267 17.24 -0.77 12.45
C LEU A 267 17.59 -1.13 13.90
N SER A 268 17.11 -0.34 14.87
CA SER A 268 17.14 -0.73 16.29
C SER A 268 15.97 -1.68 16.59
N ALA A 269 16.09 -2.47 17.66
CA ALA A 269 15.04 -3.37 18.13
C ALA A 269 14.90 -3.21 19.64
N LEU A 270 13.69 -2.93 20.11
CA LEU A 270 13.40 -2.70 21.52
C LEU A 270 12.23 -3.56 21.97
N ASP A 271 12.26 -3.95 23.24
CA ASP A 271 11.11 -4.55 23.91
C ASP A 271 10.11 -3.46 24.32
N ILE A 272 8.89 -3.56 23.82
CA ILE A 272 7.85 -2.53 23.91
C ILE A 272 6.62 -3.10 24.61
N ASP A 273 6.01 -2.28 25.48
CA ASP A 273 4.68 -2.55 26.01
C ASP A 273 3.62 -2.15 24.97
N LYS A 274 2.92 -3.12 24.39
CA LYS A 274 1.93 -2.90 23.31
C LYS A 274 0.70 -2.10 23.74
N THR A 275 0.49 -1.89 25.04
CA THR A 275 -0.63 -1.07 25.56
C THR A 275 -0.27 0.41 25.62
N THR A 276 1.03 0.72 25.73
CA THR A 276 1.50 2.11 25.91
C THR A 276 2.39 2.60 24.77
N GLY A 277 3.03 1.72 24.01
CA GLY A 277 3.98 2.06 22.95
C GLY A 277 5.38 2.45 23.43
N TYR A 278 5.62 2.45 24.75
CA TYR A 278 6.90 2.77 25.38
C TYR A 278 7.78 1.53 25.57
N LYS A 279 9.08 1.75 25.88
CA LYS A 279 9.99 0.67 26.28
C LYS A 279 9.43 -0.08 27.49
N ALA A 280 9.31 -1.40 27.37
CA ALA A 280 8.78 -2.22 28.44
C ALA A 280 9.69 -2.17 29.67
N THR A 281 9.11 -2.33 30.86
CA THR A 281 9.83 -2.50 32.12
C THR A 281 9.72 -3.94 32.60
N PRO A 282 10.52 -4.38 33.59
CA PRO A 282 10.32 -5.68 34.23
C PRO A 282 8.96 -5.87 34.93
N PHE A 283 8.19 -4.81 35.13
CA PHE A 283 6.88 -4.82 35.79
C PHE A 283 5.71 -4.88 34.81
N CYS A 284 5.97 -4.64 33.52
CA CYS A 284 4.99 -4.85 32.47
C CYS A 284 4.61 -6.34 32.42
N PRO A 285 3.31 -6.68 32.26
CA PRO A 285 2.88 -8.07 32.07
C PRO A 285 3.51 -8.68 30.81
N LYS A 286 4.13 -9.86 30.92
CA LYS A 286 4.89 -10.46 29.80
C LYS A 286 4.08 -10.65 28.51
N ASP A 287 2.78 -10.83 28.60
CA ASP A 287 1.88 -11.01 27.45
C ASP A 287 1.60 -9.72 26.68
N VAL A 288 1.94 -8.56 27.25
CA VAL A 288 1.87 -7.25 26.56
C VAL A 288 3.19 -6.83 25.93
N HIS A 289 4.27 -7.57 26.15
CA HIS A 289 5.57 -7.30 25.55
C HIS A 289 5.62 -7.77 24.11
N TYR A 290 6.34 -7.03 23.27
CA TYR A 290 6.77 -7.50 21.98
C TYR A 290 8.02 -6.74 21.51
N ILE A 291 8.83 -7.38 20.68
CA ILE A 291 9.97 -6.72 20.04
C ILE A 291 9.48 -5.92 18.85
N GLU A 292 9.69 -4.61 18.86
CA GLU A 292 9.44 -3.72 17.74
C GLU A 292 10.77 -3.24 17.14
N SER A 293 10.79 -3.08 15.82
CA SER A 293 11.93 -2.48 15.12
C SER A 293 11.67 -1.01 14.79
N PHE A 294 12.73 -0.20 14.84
CA PHE A 294 12.65 1.24 14.63
C PHE A 294 13.71 1.72 13.65
N VAL A 295 13.35 2.71 12.84
CA VAL A 295 14.32 3.56 12.17
C VAL A 295 14.99 4.43 13.24
N PRO A 296 16.34 4.55 13.26
CA PRO A 296 17.04 5.34 14.28
C PRO A 296 16.46 6.74 14.47
N GLY A 297 16.20 7.11 15.71
CA GLY A 297 15.59 8.39 16.10
C GLY A 297 14.06 8.37 16.17
N THR A 298 13.40 7.27 15.79
CA THR A 298 11.94 7.11 15.95
C THR A 298 11.56 6.29 17.17
N GLU A 299 12.53 5.65 17.83
CA GLU A 299 12.29 4.84 19.01
C GLU A 299 11.81 5.65 20.23
N PRO A 300 10.96 5.07 21.08
CA PRO A 300 10.56 5.71 22.33
C PRO A 300 11.76 5.87 23.28
N LEU A 301 11.96 7.10 23.77
CA LEU A 301 13.05 7.41 24.69
C LEU A 301 12.74 7.06 26.14
N ALA A 302 11.46 7.06 26.53
CA ALA A 302 11.01 6.76 27.89
C ALA A 302 10.59 5.29 28.06
N PHE A 303 10.61 4.82 29.30
CA PHE A 303 10.05 3.54 29.71
C PHE A 303 8.55 3.66 30.00
N CYS A 304 7.85 2.53 30.00
CA CYS A 304 6.43 2.45 30.31
C CYS A 304 6.11 3.19 31.61
N PRO A 305 5.21 4.19 31.59
CA PRO A 305 4.87 4.97 32.78
C PRO A 305 3.87 4.25 33.70
N ILE A 306 3.14 3.26 33.17
CA ILE A 306 2.05 2.56 33.88
C ILE A 306 2.60 1.45 34.77
N HIS A 307 3.51 0.64 34.24
CA HIS A 307 4.05 -0.51 34.93
C HIS A 307 5.42 -0.16 35.53
N SER A 308 5.43 0.47 36.71
CA SER A 308 6.62 0.99 37.40
C SER A 308 6.75 0.43 38.82
N PRO A 309 7.98 0.21 39.34
CA PRO A 309 8.19 -0.33 40.70
C PRO A 309 7.52 0.49 41.81
N PHE A 310 7.28 1.79 41.58
CA PHE A 310 6.76 2.70 42.59
C PHE A 310 5.23 2.89 42.54
N GLY A 311 4.51 2.13 41.70
CA GLY A 311 3.12 2.43 41.38
C GLY A 311 3.00 3.80 40.70
N ALA A 312 1.82 4.13 40.17
CA ALA A 312 1.59 5.42 39.51
C ALA A 312 1.72 6.60 40.51
N VAL A 313 2.94 7.09 40.76
CA VAL A 313 3.17 8.33 41.50
C VAL A 313 2.95 9.49 40.54
N GLY A 314 1.73 9.99 40.49
CA GLY A 314 1.37 11.21 39.78
C GLY A 314 0.14 11.03 38.91
N GLY A 315 -1.02 11.41 39.44
CA GLY A 315 -2.20 11.61 38.63
C GLY A 315 -1.91 12.63 37.52
N VAL A 316 -2.04 12.20 36.28
CA VAL A 316 -2.40 13.08 35.18
C VAL A 316 -3.73 12.56 34.66
N MET A 317 -4.75 13.39 34.80
CA MET A 317 -6.05 13.19 34.19
C MET A 317 -5.89 12.99 32.68
N GLY A 318 -6.47 11.90 32.16
CA GLY A 318 -7.01 11.84 30.80
C GLY A 318 -6.06 12.19 29.64
N GLY A 319 -4.96 11.45 29.48
CA GLY A 319 -4.15 11.48 28.26
C GLY A 319 -3.76 10.06 27.84
N THR A 320 -4.54 9.46 26.95
CA THR A 320 -4.37 8.10 26.38
C THR A 320 -3.40 8.07 25.19
N THR A 321 -2.58 9.10 25.04
CA THR A 321 -1.64 9.25 23.92
C THR A 321 -0.33 8.52 24.23
N GLY A 322 0.15 7.72 23.28
CA GLY A 322 1.45 7.03 23.37
C GLY A 322 2.64 8.01 23.46
N PRO A 323 3.88 7.51 23.43
CA PRO A 323 5.04 8.38 23.36
C PRO A 323 4.91 9.31 22.15
N GLU A 324 5.09 10.62 22.38
CA GLU A 324 5.27 11.54 21.26
C GLU A 324 6.48 11.06 20.46
N PRO A 325 6.35 10.91 19.13
CA PRO A 325 7.49 10.63 18.29
C PRO A 325 8.57 11.68 18.54
N GLY A 326 9.85 11.28 18.54
CA GLY A 326 11.00 12.20 18.59
C GLY A 326 11.17 13.03 17.30
N LEU A 327 10.06 13.47 16.70
CA LEU A 327 10.02 14.25 15.47
C LEU A 327 10.78 15.55 15.70
N ARG A 328 11.95 15.64 15.08
CA ARG A 328 12.48 16.96 14.71
C ARG A 328 11.44 17.59 13.80
N SER A 329 11.08 18.85 14.06
CA SER A 329 10.15 19.61 13.22
C SER A 329 10.45 19.37 11.74
N PRO A 330 9.44 19.23 10.87
CA PRO A 330 9.66 18.99 9.46
C PRO A 330 10.47 20.17 8.90
N THR A 331 11.77 19.97 8.70
CA THR A 331 12.51 20.80 7.78
C THR A 331 11.86 20.58 6.42
N ALA A 332 11.31 21.66 5.85
CA ALA A 332 10.80 21.67 4.50
C ALA A 332 11.78 20.92 3.57
N PRO A 333 11.29 20.11 2.61
CA PRO A 333 12.18 19.44 1.67
C PRO A 333 13.08 20.50 1.03
N ALA A 334 14.39 20.34 1.18
CA ALA A 334 15.32 21.14 0.40
C ALA A 334 14.96 20.93 -1.07
N ALA A 335 14.59 22.01 -1.75
CA ALA A 335 14.31 21.98 -3.17
C ALA A 335 15.49 21.29 -3.88
N PRO A 336 15.24 20.32 -4.79
CA PRO A 336 16.31 19.75 -5.57
C PRO A 336 16.99 20.88 -6.35
N THR A 337 18.26 21.13 -6.05
CA THR A 337 19.13 21.98 -6.86
C THR A 337 19.47 21.20 -8.13
N SER A 338 18.50 21.09 -9.04
CA SER A 338 18.80 20.72 -10.42
C SER A 338 19.42 21.94 -11.09
N GLN A 339 20.75 21.94 -11.24
CA GLN A 339 21.36 22.74 -12.29
C GLN A 339 20.79 22.29 -13.64
N PRO A 340 20.40 23.22 -14.54
CA PRO A 340 19.92 22.85 -15.86
C PRO A 340 21.09 22.35 -16.70
N THR A 341 21.16 21.05 -16.93
CA THR A 341 21.99 20.48 -17.99
C THR A 341 21.34 20.85 -19.32
N THR A 342 21.94 21.81 -20.03
CA THR A 342 21.54 22.20 -21.38
C THR A 342 21.73 21.01 -22.34
N ILE A 343 20.64 20.48 -22.87
CA ILE A 343 20.66 19.57 -24.02
C ILE A 343 20.74 20.43 -25.29
N PRO A 344 21.67 20.18 -26.23
CA PRO A 344 21.70 20.94 -27.48
C PRO A 344 20.45 20.66 -28.31
N SER A 345 19.77 21.72 -28.72
CA SER A 345 18.63 21.67 -29.65
C SER A 345 19.11 21.14 -31.01
N ALA A 346 18.53 20.02 -31.47
CA ALA A 346 18.69 19.55 -32.83
C ALA A 346 17.93 20.49 -33.78
N ALA A 347 18.65 21.06 -34.74
CA ALA A 347 18.10 21.93 -35.78
C ALA A 347 17.07 21.20 -36.67
N PRO A 348 16.06 21.90 -37.22
CA PRO A 348 15.09 21.30 -38.11
C PRO A 348 15.71 20.95 -39.46
N ALA A 349 15.45 19.74 -39.94
CA ALA A 349 15.85 19.28 -41.26
C ALA A 349 15.15 20.11 -42.35
N THR A 350 15.95 20.83 -43.13
CA THR A 350 15.55 21.49 -44.37
C THR A 350 15.27 20.45 -45.46
N THR A 351 14.06 20.46 -46.01
CA THR A 351 13.71 19.72 -47.22
C THR A 351 14.26 20.45 -48.44
N GLU A 352 15.23 19.85 -49.13
CA GLU A 352 15.66 20.30 -50.46
C GLU A 352 14.68 19.84 -51.55
N PRO A 353 14.42 20.65 -52.60
CA PRO A 353 13.60 20.27 -53.74
C PRO A 353 14.42 19.52 -54.80
N VAL A 354 13.81 18.47 -55.36
CA VAL A 354 14.33 17.69 -56.49
C VAL A 354 14.27 18.52 -57.79
N PRO A 355 15.32 18.56 -58.64
CA PRO A 355 15.27 19.27 -59.92
C PRO A 355 14.60 18.42 -61.01
N GLY A 356 13.76 19.05 -61.81
CA GLY A 356 13.19 18.48 -63.04
C GLY A 356 13.95 18.91 -64.30
N THR A 357 14.19 17.95 -65.19
CA THR A 357 14.42 18.07 -66.66
C THR A 357 14.31 16.63 -67.21
N GLY A 358 13.67 16.27 -68.34
CA GLY A 358 12.94 16.96 -69.38
C GLY A 358 12.44 15.94 -70.44
N ALA A 359 11.39 16.36 -71.18
CA ALA A 359 10.96 16.06 -72.55
C ALA A 359 10.87 14.63 -73.17
N MET A 360 9.78 14.50 -73.96
CA MET A 360 9.42 13.57 -75.05
C MET A 360 8.40 12.50 -74.63
N GLY A 361 7.23 12.31 -75.25
CA GLY A 361 6.58 12.86 -76.45
C GLY A 361 5.52 11.84 -76.90
N GLY A 362 4.39 12.28 -77.46
CA GLY A 362 3.53 11.43 -78.30
C GLY A 362 2.09 11.15 -77.87
N SER A 363 1.16 11.84 -78.55
CA SER A 363 -0.14 11.37 -79.11
C SER A 363 -1.23 10.71 -78.23
N GLY A 364 -2.43 11.30 -78.25
CA GLY A 364 -3.67 10.91 -77.53
C GLY A 364 -4.50 9.77 -78.17
N PRO A 365 -5.86 9.80 -78.20
CA PRO A 365 -6.82 10.74 -77.61
C PRO A 365 -7.94 9.98 -76.80
N PRO A 366 -9.21 10.43 -76.62
CA PRO A 366 -9.88 10.39 -75.32
C PRO A 366 -11.09 9.42 -75.25
N GLY A 367 -11.63 9.15 -74.05
CA GLY A 367 -12.94 8.50 -73.99
C GLY A 367 -13.43 8.09 -72.61
N THR A 368 -14.44 8.83 -72.14
CA THR A 368 -15.67 8.32 -71.49
C THR A 368 -15.60 7.69 -70.09
N ALA A 369 -16.19 8.42 -69.13
CA ALA A 369 -17.05 7.90 -68.04
C ALA A 369 -18.21 7.03 -68.63
N PRO A 370 -19.02 6.24 -67.87
CA PRO A 370 -19.37 6.44 -66.45
C PRO A 370 -19.59 5.17 -65.59
N ASN A 371 -19.55 5.35 -64.26
CA ASN A 371 -20.59 5.06 -63.25
C ASN A 371 -19.99 4.89 -61.86
#